data_AF-A0A351HAT8-F1
#
_entry.id   AF-A0A351HAT8-F1
#
_cell.length_a   1.000
_cell.length_b   1.000
_cell.length_c   1.000
_cell.angle_alpha   90.00
_cell.angle_beta   90.00
_cell.angle_gamma   90.00
#
_symmetry.space_group_name_H-M   'P 1'
#
loop_
_entity.id
_entity.type
_entity.pdbx_description
1 polymer ?
#
loop_
_entity_poly.entity_id
_entity_poly.type
_entity_poly.pdbx_seq_one_letter_code
_entity_poly.pdbx_strand_id
1 'polypeptide(L)'
;MNYRYAHILYRGDDFLSPKRATFDHRTKTGFMTTWSTEHSSDLLKHKYWSCLSAYGLESATRRKISFERKHSDANLLYFKYELEVPEALEGYFDPTILEVLSNNLSVRETTEEVYKMLKDYEEGTLRFNDQGFSSWLAGKVGGLLLSDGEKKELENSLIKYVETIVGRVLWTVYNGDLQRMGKDLSSMVYLYTEMLDLTGSK
;
A
#
# COMPACT_ATOMS: atom_id res chain seq x y z
N MET A 1 15.44 0.81 -3.38
CA MET A 1 14.65 0.10 -4.42
C MET A 1 14.65 -1.37 -4.07
N ASN A 2 13.56 -1.86 -3.47
CA ASN A 2 13.50 -3.19 -2.86
C ASN A 2 13.48 -4.29 -3.94
N TYR A 3 14.52 -5.13 -3.97
CA TYR A 3 14.73 -6.18 -5.00
C TYR A 3 13.79 -7.40 -4.87
N ARG A 4 12.74 -7.34 -4.03
CA ARG A 4 11.95 -8.50 -3.63
C ARG A 4 10.52 -8.53 -4.19
N TYR A 5 10.11 -7.53 -4.96
CA TYR A 5 8.77 -7.48 -5.56
C TYR A 5 8.82 -7.95 -7.00
N ALA A 6 8.05 -9.00 -7.34
CA ALA A 6 7.75 -9.30 -8.73
C ALA A 6 6.67 -8.32 -9.20
N HIS A 7 6.74 -7.82 -10.42
CA HIS A 7 5.66 -7.02 -10.99
C HIS A 7 4.94 -7.85 -12.05
N ILE A 8 3.61 -7.72 -12.10
CA ILE A 8 2.77 -8.37 -13.10
C ILE A 8 2.04 -7.26 -13.83
N LEU A 9 2.31 -7.15 -15.12
CA LEU A 9 1.54 -6.33 -16.04
C LEU A 9 0.40 -7.15 -16.61
N TYR A 10 -0.79 -6.59 -16.64
CA TYR A 10 -1.96 -7.28 -17.17
C TYR A 10 -2.92 -6.34 -17.88
N ARG A 11 -3.69 -6.90 -18.80
CA ARG A 11 -4.77 -6.21 -19.51
C ARG A 11 -5.78 -7.23 -20.00
N GLY A 12 -6.98 -7.22 -19.39
CA GLY A 12 -7.98 -8.26 -19.69
C GLY A 12 -7.42 -9.62 -19.29
N ASP A 13 -7.35 -10.54 -20.26
CA ASP A 13 -6.86 -11.90 -20.06
C ASP A 13 -5.34 -12.06 -20.33
N ASP A 14 -4.67 -11.00 -20.80
CA ASP A 14 -3.23 -11.02 -21.10
C ASP A 14 -2.41 -10.59 -19.88
N PHE A 15 -1.33 -11.30 -19.56
CA PHE A 15 -0.38 -10.91 -18.52
C PHE A 15 1.08 -11.15 -18.89
N LEU A 16 1.96 -10.35 -18.29
CA LEU A 16 3.39 -10.32 -18.53
C LEU A 16 4.10 -10.04 -17.20
N SER A 17 5.32 -10.53 -17.01
CA SER A 17 6.20 -10.07 -15.94
C SER A 17 7.44 -9.40 -16.53
N PRO A 18 7.78 -8.15 -16.17
CA PRO A 18 9.05 -7.58 -16.55
C PRO A 18 10.19 -8.23 -15.76
N LYS A 19 11.40 -8.17 -16.33
CA LYS A 19 12.62 -8.58 -15.63
C LYS A 19 12.89 -7.68 -14.41
N ARG A 20 12.60 -6.38 -14.53
CA ARG A 20 12.71 -5.38 -13.47
C ARG A 20 11.78 -4.21 -13.74
N ALA A 21 11.16 -3.63 -12.72
CA ALA A 21 10.49 -2.34 -12.83
C ALA A 21 10.93 -1.41 -11.69
N THR A 22 11.02 -0.14 -12.02
CA THR A 22 11.40 0.94 -11.12
C THR A 22 10.33 2.01 -11.20
N PHE A 23 9.68 2.28 -10.07
CA PHE A 23 8.69 3.35 -9.94
C PHE A 23 9.33 4.54 -9.23
N ASP A 24 9.14 5.72 -9.81
CA ASP A 24 9.31 7.01 -9.14
C ASP A 24 7.91 7.52 -8.77
N HIS A 25 7.62 7.50 -7.48
CA HIS A 25 6.34 7.96 -6.93
C HIS A 25 6.14 9.47 -7.07
N ARG A 26 7.20 10.25 -6.85
CA ARG A 26 7.12 11.72 -6.86
C ARG A 26 6.68 12.25 -8.21
N THR A 27 7.17 11.65 -9.30
CA THR A 27 6.83 12.07 -10.65
C THR A 27 5.74 11.22 -11.30
N LYS A 28 5.29 10.14 -10.64
CA LYS A 28 4.40 9.11 -11.21
C LYS A 28 4.93 8.55 -12.53
N THR A 29 6.25 8.34 -12.60
CA THR A 29 6.93 7.81 -13.79
C THR A 29 7.90 6.69 -13.42
N GLY A 30 8.52 6.04 -14.40
CA GLY A 30 9.44 4.96 -14.10
C GLY A 30 10.11 4.36 -15.31
N PHE A 31 10.95 3.37 -15.04
CA PHE A 31 11.65 2.58 -16.04
C PHE A 31 11.44 1.09 -15.80
N MET A 32 11.34 0.33 -16.89
CA MET A 32 11.08 -1.10 -16.84
C MET A 32 11.97 -1.85 -17.82
N THR A 33 12.63 -2.90 -17.33
CA THR A 33 13.37 -3.84 -18.16
C THR A 33 12.49 -5.03 -18.51
N THR A 34 12.27 -5.24 -19.79
CA THR A 34 11.55 -6.39 -20.35
C THR A 34 12.50 -7.57 -20.58
N TRP A 35 11.94 -8.76 -20.83
CA TRP A 35 12.75 -9.95 -21.15
C TRP A 35 13.31 -9.95 -22.57
N SER A 36 12.61 -9.33 -23.54
CA SER A 36 12.99 -9.33 -24.96
C SER A 36 12.48 -8.07 -25.68
N THR A 37 13.05 -7.80 -26.87
CA THR A 37 12.60 -6.74 -27.78
C THR A 37 11.15 -6.92 -28.24
N GLU A 38 10.69 -8.16 -28.39
CA GLU A 38 9.31 -8.49 -28.75
C GLU A 38 8.34 -8.08 -27.64
N HIS A 39 8.64 -8.43 -26.38
CA HIS A 39 7.82 -8.01 -25.23
C HIS A 39 7.75 -6.48 -25.10
N SER A 40 8.88 -5.81 -25.30
CA SER A 40 8.94 -4.35 -25.28
C SER A 40 8.06 -3.71 -26.38
N SER A 41 8.11 -4.28 -27.58
CA SER A 41 7.31 -3.81 -28.72
C SER A 41 5.82 -4.04 -28.49
N ASP A 42 5.44 -5.17 -27.88
CA ASP A 42 4.05 -5.49 -27.54
C ASP A 42 3.48 -4.51 -26.50
N LEU A 43 4.25 -4.23 -25.44
CA LEU A 43 3.90 -3.25 -24.42
C LEU A 43 3.67 -1.85 -25.01
N LEU A 44 4.53 -1.41 -25.94
CA LEU A 44 4.41 -0.11 -26.62
C LEU A 44 3.23 -0.04 -27.61
N LYS A 45 2.86 -1.16 -28.22
CA LYS A 45 1.69 -1.24 -29.12
C LYS A 45 0.40 -0.97 -28.37
N HIS A 46 0.41 -1.23 -27.07
CA HIS A 46 -0.77 -1.22 -26.22
C HIS A 46 -0.79 0.04 -25.36
N LYS A 47 -1.87 0.82 -25.53
CA LYS A 47 -1.97 2.18 -24.96
C LYS A 47 -1.93 2.21 -23.43
N TYR A 48 -2.53 1.20 -22.79
CA TYR A 48 -2.61 1.11 -21.33
C TYR A 48 -2.49 -0.33 -20.85
N TRP A 49 -1.77 -0.50 -19.76
CA TRP A 49 -1.64 -1.74 -18.99
C TRP A 49 -1.95 -1.46 -17.53
N SER A 50 -2.38 -2.46 -16.77
CA SER A 50 -2.39 -2.38 -15.32
C SER A 50 -1.20 -3.14 -14.75
N CYS A 51 -0.70 -2.71 -13.59
CA CYS A 51 0.43 -3.33 -12.91
C CYS A 51 0.06 -3.65 -11.47
N LEU A 52 0.45 -4.83 -11.02
CA LEU A 52 0.40 -5.27 -9.64
C LEU A 52 1.81 -5.63 -9.18
N SER A 53 2.23 -5.07 -8.05
CA SER A 53 3.40 -5.56 -7.33
C SER A 53 3.00 -6.83 -6.56
N ALA A 54 3.50 -7.98 -7.00
CA ALA A 54 3.38 -9.27 -6.36
C ALA A 54 4.51 -9.45 -5.32
N TYR A 55 4.18 -9.25 -4.04
CA TYR A 55 5.06 -9.70 -2.95
C TYR A 55 4.71 -11.12 -2.46
N GLY A 56 3.51 -11.60 -2.76
CA GLY A 56 3.00 -12.88 -2.30
C GLY A 56 1.49 -12.80 -2.14
N LEU A 57 0.77 -12.90 -3.26
CA LEU A 57 -0.68 -13.15 -3.34
C LEU A 57 -1.67 -12.09 -2.84
N GLU A 58 -1.31 -10.81 -2.71
CA GLU A 58 -2.32 -9.74 -2.75
C GLU A 58 -1.73 -8.38 -3.19
N SER A 59 -2.07 -8.00 -4.43
CA SER A 59 -2.23 -6.66 -5.00
C SER A 59 -1.67 -5.48 -4.23
N ALA A 60 -0.35 -5.38 -4.11
CA ALA A 60 0.18 -4.36 -3.21
C ALA A 60 0.02 -2.94 -3.77
N THR A 61 -0.12 -2.69 -5.07
CA THR A 61 -0.74 -1.44 -5.56
C THR A 61 -1.09 -1.59 -7.01
N ARG A 62 -2.35 -1.31 -7.35
CA ARG A 62 -2.82 -1.35 -8.72
C ARG A 62 -2.49 -0.02 -9.41
N ARG A 63 -1.73 -0.08 -10.51
CA ARG A 63 -1.35 1.10 -11.29
C ARG A 63 -1.77 0.95 -12.73
N LYS A 64 -2.33 2.00 -13.31
CA LYS A 64 -2.52 2.10 -14.75
C LYS A 64 -1.26 2.70 -15.38
N ILE A 65 -0.56 1.91 -16.18
CA ILE A 65 0.70 2.25 -16.83
C ILE A 65 0.48 2.65 -18.29
N SER A 66 1.10 3.74 -18.69
CA SER A 66 1.20 4.24 -20.05
C SER A 66 2.67 4.29 -20.48
N PHE A 67 3.04 3.53 -21.49
CA PHE A 67 4.42 3.49 -22.00
C PHE A 67 4.67 4.67 -22.97
N GLU A 68 5.84 5.30 -22.86
CA GLU A 68 6.25 6.37 -23.79
C GLU A 68 7.66 6.11 -24.32
N ARG A 69 7.90 6.43 -25.60
CA ARG A 69 9.25 6.44 -26.19
C ARG A 69 9.92 7.78 -25.92
N LYS A 70 10.77 7.85 -24.90
CA LYS A 70 11.65 9.00 -24.68
C LYS A 70 13.11 8.68 -25.03
N HIS A 71 13.66 7.59 -24.50
CA HIS A 71 15.05 7.12 -24.75
C HIS A 71 15.18 5.60 -24.49
N SER A 72 14.30 4.81 -25.10
CA SER A 72 14.21 3.37 -24.83
C SER A 72 15.18 2.59 -25.71
N ASP A 73 16.18 1.96 -25.08
CA ASP A 73 16.83 0.78 -25.67
C ASP A 73 15.78 -0.33 -25.82
N ALA A 74 15.96 -1.24 -26.78
CA ALA A 74 14.94 -2.19 -27.19
C ALA A 74 14.32 -3.02 -26.04
N ASN A 75 15.01 -3.17 -24.91
CA ASN A 75 14.54 -3.88 -23.71
C ASN A 75 14.24 -2.98 -22.49
N LEU A 76 14.56 -1.68 -22.51
CA LEU A 76 14.34 -0.73 -21.42
C LEU A 76 13.25 0.28 -21.82
N LEU A 77 12.11 0.27 -21.13
CA LEU A 77 10.97 1.14 -21.41
C LEU A 77 10.80 2.20 -20.34
N TYR A 78 10.54 3.44 -20.77
CA TYR A 78 10.04 4.49 -19.89
C TYR A 78 8.51 4.44 -19.84
N PHE A 79 7.95 4.71 -18.67
CA PHE A 79 6.51 4.75 -18.49
C PHE A 79 6.06 5.86 -17.54
N LYS A 80 4.81 6.28 -17.72
CA LYS A 80 4.03 7.04 -16.74
C LYS A 80 3.00 6.12 -16.12
N TYR A 81 2.53 6.44 -14.92
CA TYR A 81 1.46 5.68 -14.31
C TYR A 81 0.50 6.53 -13.48
N GLU A 82 -0.69 5.98 -13.25
CA GLU A 82 -1.69 6.50 -12.32
C GLU A 82 -1.94 5.44 -11.26
N LEU A 83 -2.07 5.86 -10.00
CA LEU A 83 -2.50 4.96 -8.94
C LEU A 83 -4.00 4.73 -9.06
N GLU A 84 -4.45 3.49 -8.97
CA GLU A 84 -5.88 3.15 -9.02
C GLU A 84 -6.54 3.17 -7.63
N VAL A 85 -5.95 3.92 -6.69
CA VAL A 85 -6.50 4.26 -5.37
C VAL A 85 -6.66 5.78 -5.24
N PRO A 86 -7.51 6.29 -4.32
CA PRO A 86 -7.71 7.73 -4.17
C PRO A 86 -6.43 8.47 -3.76
N GLU A 87 -6.07 9.53 -4.50
CA GLU A 87 -4.87 10.35 -4.22
C GLU A 87 -4.90 11.01 -2.82
N ALA A 88 -6.10 11.28 -2.30
CA ALA A 88 -6.28 11.87 -0.98
C ALA A 88 -5.67 11.02 0.17
N LEU A 89 -5.44 9.72 -0.04
CA LEU A 89 -4.78 8.84 0.92
C LEU A 89 -3.39 9.35 1.31
N GLU A 90 -2.65 9.91 0.36
CA GLU A 90 -1.30 10.44 0.58
C GLU A 90 -1.30 11.56 1.64
N GLY A 91 -2.38 12.34 1.71
CA GLY A 91 -2.53 13.42 2.70
C GLY A 91 -2.70 12.95 4.15
N TYR A 92 -2.92 11.66 4.36
CA TYR A 92 -3.06 11.04 5.69
C TYR A 92 -1.87 10.18 6.09
N PHE A 93 -0.82 10.13 5.27
CA PHE A 93 0.44 9.49 5.63
C PHE A 93 1.18 10.32 6.71
N ASP A 94 1.51 9.68 7.83
CA ASP A 94 2.39 10.23 8.86
C ASP A 94 3.66 9.36 8.94
N PRO A 95 4.83 9.86 8.50
CA PRO A 95 6.05 9.07 8.46
C PRO A 95 6.50 8.62 9.85
N THR A 96 6.29 9.45 10.88
CA THR A 96 6.71 9.13 12.24
C THR A 96 5.89 7.97 12.79
N ILE A 97 4.57 8.02 12.62
CA ILE A 97 3.67 6.94 13.06
C ILE A 97 3.99 5.65 12.31
N LEU A 98 4.11 5.72 10.98
CA LEU A 98 4.39 4.54 10.16
C LEU A 98 5.75 3.91 10.48
N GLU A 99 6.77 4.72 10.75
CA GLU A 99 8.09 4.24 11.16
C GLU A 99 8.00 3.48 12.48
N VAL A 100 7.41 4.07 13.53
CA VAL A 100 7.23 3.43 14.84
C VAL A 100 6.47 2.11 14.73
N LEU A 101 5.39 2.09 13.93
CA LEU A 101 4.61 0.88 13.71
C LEU A 101 5.43 -0.18 12.97
N SER A 102 6.04 0.18 11.84
CA SER A 102 6.78 -0.77 10.98
C SER A 102 7.99 -1.41 11.66
N ASN A 103 8.60 -0.72 12.63
CA ASN A 103 9.72 -1.23 13.41
C ASN A 103 9.31 -2.33 14.41
N ASN A 104 8.06 -2.35 14.84
CA ASN A 104 7.59 -3.21 15.93
C ASN A 104 6.50 -4.20 15.50
N LEU A 105 5.75 -3.89 14.45
CA LEU A 105 4.54 -4.58 14.03
C LEU A 105 4.42 -4.65 12.50
N SER A 106 3.69 -5.64 12.02
CA SER A 106 3.24 -5.66 10.63
C SER A 106 2.15 -4.60 10.42
N VAL A 107 2.45 -3.56 9.64
CA VAL A 107 1.47 -2.52 9.27
C VAL A 107 0.28 -3.14 8.53
N ARG A 108 0.52 -4.16 7.71
CA ARG A 108 -0.52 -4.92 7.00
C ARG A 108 -1.50 -5.56 7.97
N GLU A 109 -1.01 -6.42 8.86
CA GLU A 109 -1.85 -7.14 9.83
C GLU A 109 -2.59 -6.16 10.74
N THR A 110 -1.91 -5.10 11.19
CA THR A 110 -2.52 -4.04 12.00
C THR A 110 -3.68 -3.38 11.25
N THR A 111 -3.51 -3.08 9.97
CA THR A 111 -4.56 -2.46 9.14
C THR A 111 -5.72 -3.41 8.90
N GLU A 112 -5.45 -4.69 8.62
CA GLU A 112 -6.46 -5.74 8.43
C GLU A 112 -7.29 -5.97 9.70
N GLU A 113 -6.66 -5.94 10.86
CA GLU A 113 -7.36 -6.07 12.15
C GLU A 113 -8.22 -4.85 12.47
N VAL A 114 -7.74 -3.63 12.20
CA VAL A 114 -8.54 -2.40 12.32
C VAL A 114 -9.75 -2.46 11.40
N TYR A 115 -9.56 -2.88 10.15
CA TYR A 115 -10.64 -3.09 9.20
C TYR A 115 -11.65 -4.12 9.70
N LYS A 116 -11.17 -5.24 10.25
CA LYS A 116 -12.04 -6.27 10.83
C LYS A 116 -12.86 -5.73 11.98
N MET A 117 -12.27 -4.96 12.90
CA MET A 117 -13.02 -4.32 13.99
C MET A 117 -14.12 -3.38 13.48
N LEU A 118 -13.85 -2.62 12.41
CA LEU A 118 -14.87 -1.77 11.77
C LEU A 118 -16.01 -2.59 11.16
N LYS A 119 -15.67 -3.71 10.51
CA LYS A 119 -16.65 -4.62 9.92
C LYS A 119 -17.49 -5.30 11.00
N ASP A 120 -16.87 -5.79 12.07
CA ASP A 120 -17.55 -6.39 13.22
C ASP A 120 -18.50 -5.37 13.88
N TYR A 121 -18.12 -4.08 13.92
CA TYR A 121 -18.98 -3.01 14.39
C TYR A 121 -20.17 -2.73 13.43
N GLU A 122 -19.94 -2.69 12.12
CA GLU A 122 -20.99 -2.54 11.10
C GLU A 122 -22.01 -3.69 11.15
N GLU A 123 -21.54 -4.91 11.36
CA GLU A 123 -22.37 -6.13 11.48
C GLU A 123 -23.05 -6.25 12.87
N GLY A 124 -22.70 -5.38 13.82
CA GLY A 124 -23.26 -5.37 15.18
C GLY A 124 -22.74 -6.50 16.08
N THR A 125 -21.68 -7.21 15.67
CA THR A 125 -21.00 -8.23 16.46
C THR A 125 -20.07 -7.62 17.51
N LEU A 126 -19.57 -6.40 17.26
CA LEU A 126 -18.87 -5.56 18.23
C LEU A 126 -19.74 -4.36 18.62
N ARG A 127 -19.88 -4.11 19.93
CA ARG A 127 -20.60 -2.95 20.47
C ARG A 127 -19.63 -1.94 21.08
N PHE A 128 -20.04 -0.69 21.17
CA PHE A 128 -19.24 0.39 21.76
C PHE A 128 -18.81 0.12 23.21
N ASN A 129 -19.64 -0.58 23.99
CA ASN A 129 -19.35 -0.91 25.38
C ASN A 129 -18.42 -2.13 25.52
N ASP A 130 -18.17 -2.84 24.43
CA ASP A 130 -17.22 -3.94 24.44
C ASP A 130 -15.84 -3.29 24.49
N GLN A 131 -15.05 -3.62 25.51
CA GLN A 131 -13.66 -3.15 25.66
C GLN A 131 -12.73 -3.70 24.56
N GLY A 132 -13.24 -3.97 23.36
CA GLY A 132 -12.57 -4.65 22.25
C GLY A 132 -11.33 -3.88 21.78
N PHE A 133 -11.45 -2.57 21.58
CA PHE A 133 -10.31 -1.74 21.18
C PHE A 133 -9.21 -1.73 22.25
N SER A 134 -9.57 -1.47 23.52
CA SER A 134 -8.61 -1.48 24.63
C SER A 134 -7.96 -2.85 24.82
N SER A 135 -8.73 -3.93 24.68
CA SER A 135 -8.21 -5.31 24.79
C SER A 135 -7.27 -5.65 23.64
N TRP A 136 -7.63 -5.27 22.42
CA TRP A 136 -6.78 -5.42 21.23
C TRP A 136 -5.46 -4.66 21.38
N LEU A 137 -5.53 -3.40 21.81
CA LEU A 137 -4.36 -2.54 22.03
C LEU A 137 -3.43 -3.13 23.09
N ALA A 138 -3.97 -3.52 24.25
CA ALA A 138 -3.22 -4.16 25.32
C ALA A 138 -2.58 -5.48 24.86
N GLY A 139 -3.30 -6.28 24.06
CA GLY A 139 -2.78 -7.53 23.48
C GLY A 139 -1.63 -7.29 22.50
N LYS A 140 -1.75 -6.27 21.63
CA LYS A 140 -0.72 -5.91 20.64
C LYS A 140 0.58 -5.47 21.28
N VAL A 141 0.50 -4.62 22.31
CA VAL A 141 1.68 -4.05 22.97
C VAL A 141 2.24 -5.02 24.04
N GLY A 142 1.36 -5.73 24.74
CA GLY A 142 1.72 -6.57 25.89
C GLY A 142 2.62 -7.75 25.56
N GLY A 143 2.54 -8.29 24.34
CA GLY A 143 3.35 -9.41 23.88
C GLY A 143 4.78 -9.04 23.46
N LEU A 144 5.12 -7.75 23.40
CA LEU A 144 6.40 -7.28 22.86
C LEU A 144 7.45 -7.06 23.96
N LEU A 145 8.69 -7.46 23.66
CA LEU A 145 9.88 -7.26 24.50
C LEU A 145 10.41 -5.83 24.32
N LEU A 146 9.65 -4.85 24.81
CA LEU A 146 9.95 -3.42 24.73
C LEU A 146 10.02 -2.82 26.15
N SER A 147 10.79 -1.74 26.32
CA SER A 147 10.78 -0.92 27.54
C SER A 147 9.43 -0.22 27.73
N ASP A 148 9.13 0.23 28.96
CA ASP A 148 7.86 0.93 29.24
C ASP A 148 7.70 2.22 28.41
N GLY A 149 8.81 2.89 28.10
CA GLY A 149 8.83 4.07 27.23
C GLY A 149 8.44 3.74 25.79
N GLU A 150 9.08 2.72 25.22
CA GLU A 150 8.81 2.24 23.85
C GLU A 150 7.38 1.68 23.72
N LYS A 151 6.89 0.97 24.74
CA LYS A 151 5.51 0.48 24.79
C LYS A 151 4.51 1.63 24.73
N LYS A 152 4.73 2.67 25.53
CA LYS A 152 3.86 3.85 25.55
C LYS A 152 3.90 4.62 24.23
N GLU A 153 5.07 4.72 23.60
CA GLU A 153 5.21 5.33 22.28
C GLU A 153 4.47 4.54 21.19
N LEU A 154 4.64 3.22 21.18
CA LEU A 154 3.94 2.33 20.25
C LEU A 154 2.43 2.39 20.44
N GLU A 155 1.95 2.37 21.69
CA GLU A 155 0.53 2.47 22.04
C GLU A 155 -0.08 3.78 21.51
N ASN A 156 0.58 4.91 21.75
CA ASN A 156 0.13 6.21 21.24
C ASN A 156 0.11 6.26 19.71
N SER A 157 1.12 5.67 19.06
CA SER A 157 1.21 5.60 17.60
C SER A 157 0.11 4.71 17.02
N LEU A 158 -0.20 3.57 17.65
CA LEU A 158 -1.32 2.70 17.27
C LEU A 158 -2.66 3.43 17.37
N ILE A 159 -2.92 4.12 18.48
CA ILE A 159 -4.16 4.89 18.66
C ILE A 159 -4.32 5.91 17.54
N LYS A 160 -3.29 6.74 17.29
CA LYS A 160 -3.34 7.76 16.23
C LYS A 160 -3.48 7.16 14.83
N TYR A 161 -2.87 6.00 14.60
CA TYR A 161 -3.02 5.27 13.33
C TYR A 161 -4.45 4.79 13.12
N VAL A 162 -5.06 4.19 14.15
CA VAL A 162 -6.47 3.77 14.11
C VAL A 162 -7.38 4.99 13.93
N GLU A 163 -7.19 6.06 14.70
CA GLU A 163 -7.94 7.31 14.56
C GLU A 163 -7.84 7.90 13.15
N THR A 164 -6.66 7.79 12.52
CA THR A 164 -6.47 8.24 11.14
C THR A 164 -7.24 7.36 10.16
N ILE A 165 -7.14 6.04 10.27
CA ILE A 165 -7.89 5.10 9.40
C ILE A 165 -9.40 5.33 9.55
N VAL A 166 -9.89 5.34 10.78
CA VAL A 166 -11.34 5.41 11.06
C VAL A 166 -11.87 6.82 10.84
N GLY A 167 -11.28 7.82 11.50
CA GLY A 167 -11.81 9.18 11.54
C GLY A 167 -11.57 9.95 10.24
N ARG A 168 -10.47 9.67 9.54
CA ARG A 168 -10.07 10.45 8.36
C ARG A 168 -10.20 9.64 7.08
N VAL A 169 -9.58 8.46 6.99
CA VAL A 169 -9.55 7.71 5.73
C VAL A 169 -10.93 7.17 5.39
N LEU A 170 -11.58 6.42 6.28
CA LEU A 170 -12.91 5.86 6.03
C LEU A 170 -13.92 6.97 5.65
N TRP A 171 -14.02 8.02 6.48
CA TRP A 171 -15.05 9.05 6.28
C TRP A 171 -14.72 10.06 5.19
N THR A 172 -13.46 10.48 5.03
CA THR A 172 -13.10 11.57 4.10
C THR A 172 -12.68 11.05 2.73
N VAL A 173 -12.02 9.89 2.67
CA VAL A 173 -11.55 9.32 1.40
C VAL A 173 -12.59 8.40 0.79
N TYR A 174 -13.20 7.54 1.62
CA TYR A 174 -14.16 6.53 1.16
C TYR A 174 -15.62 6.90 1.44
N ASN A 175 -15.91 8.06 2.04
CA ASN A 175 -17.27 8.51 2.37
C ASN A 175 -18.07 7.48 3.20
N GLY A 176 -17.40 6.75 4.08
CA GLY A 176 -18.00 5.69 4.89
C GLY A 176 -18.18 4.35 4.15
N ASP A 177 -17.77 4.23 2.88
CA ASP A 177 -17.85 2.97 2.13
C ASP A 177 -16.76 1.98 2.60
N LEU A 178 -17.11 1.18 3.61
CA LEU A 178 -16.23 0.18 4.19
C LEU A 178 -15.87 -0.93 3.19
N GLN A 179 -16.78 -1.28 2.27
CA GLN A 179 -16.51 -2.32 1.26
C GLN A 179 -15.46 -1.87 0.27
N ARG A 180 -15.53 -0.63 -0.19
CA ARG A 180 -14.51 -0.05 -1.07
C ARG A 180 -13.18 0.12 -0.36
N MET A 181 -13.17 0.64 0.87
CA MET A 181 -11.95 0.74 1.67
C MET A 181 -11.29 -0.63 1.84
N GLY A 182 -12.09 -1.67 2.12
CA GLY A 182 -11.65 -3.06 2.24
C GLY A 182 -10.89 -3.58 1.01
N LYS A 183 -11.39 -3.26 -0.19
CA LYS A 183 -10.74 -3.65 -1.46
C LYS A 183 -9.40 -2.95 -1.69
N ASP A 184 -9.23 -1.76 -1.12
CA ASP A 184 -8.05 -0.92 -1.33
C ASP A 184 -7.02 -1.05 -0.18
N LEU A 185 -7.28 -1.83 0.89
CA LEU A 185 -6.41 -1.94 2.08
C LEU A 185 -4.97 -2.29 1.74
N SER A 186 -4.75 -3.35 0.94
CA SER A 186 -3.40 -3.77 0.56
C SER A 186 -2.67 -2.68 -0.22
N SER A 187 -3.42 -1.92 -1.04
CA SER A 187 -2.89 -0.79 -1.80
C SER A 187 -2.57 0.42 -0.91
N MET A 188 -3.39 0.70 0.09
CA MET A 188 -3.13 1.74 1.09
C MET A 188 -1.87 1.45 1.90
N VAL A 189 -1.74 0.23 2.43
CA VAL A 189 -0.56 -0.16 3.23
C VAL A 189 0.71 -0.03 2.42
N TYR A 190 0.70 -0.55 1.19
CA TYR A 190 1.88 -0.48 0.34
C TYR A 190 2.23 0.96 -0.06
N LEU A 191 1.23 1.79 -0.39
CA LEU A 191 1.44 3.22 -0.65
C LEU A 191 2.20 3.87 0.52
N TYR A 192 1.75 3.64 1.75
CA TYR A 192 2.43 4.16 2.94
C TYR A 192 3.83 3.60 3.13
N THR A 193 4.06 2.32 2.83
CA THR A 193 5.43 1.76 2.87
C THR A 193 6.35 2.34 1.78
N GLU A 194 5.84 2.58 0.56
CA GLU A 194 6.61 3.23 -0.50
C GLU A 194 6.94 4.68 -0.13
N MET A 195 5.99 5.40 0.47
CA MET A 195 6.21 6.76 0.96
C MET A 195 7.24 6.78 2.09
N LEU A 196 7.21 5.81 3.00
CA LEU A 196 8.20 5.68 4.08
C LEU A 196 9.62 5.45 3.53
N ASP A 197 9.78 4.51 2.59
CA ASP A 197 11.07 4.24 1.91
C ASP A 197 11.67 5.51 1.27
N LEU A 198 10.81 6.38 0.72
CA LEU A 198 11.23 7.66 0.14
C LEU A 198 11.69 8.67 1.19
N THR A 199 11.07 8.67 2.38
CA THR A 199 11.47 9.56 3.47
C THR A 199 12.78 9.16 4.13
N GLY A 200 13.06 7.85 4.23
CA GLY A 200 14.31 7.32 4.81
C GLY A 200 15.53 7.34 3.87
N SER A 201 15.35 7.69 2.60
CA SER A 201 16.43 7.74 1.59
C SER A 201 17.24 9.06 1.61
N LYS A 202 17.34 9.73 2.77
CA LYS A 202 18.15 10.96 2.95
C LYS A 202 19.48 10.69 3.66
#